data_AF-A0A069P267-F1
#
_entry.id   AF-A0A069P267-F1
#
_cell.length_a   1.000
_cell.length_b   1.000
_cell.length_c   1.000
_cell.angle_alpha   90.00
_cell.angle_beta   90.00
_cell.angle_gamma   90.00
#
_symmetry.space_group_name_H-M   'P 1'
#
loop_
_entity.id
_entity.type
_entity.pdbx_description
1 polymer ?
#
loop_
_entity_poly.entity_id
_entity_poly.type
_entity_poly.pdbx_seq_one_letter_code
_entity_poly.pdbx_strand_id
1 'polypeptide(L)' 'MDKLRTYLNSMAPEKQEEFARRCGTTLGYLRKAISADQQFDVQLCINIEVESMGAVRCEHLRPKVTWSKLRGSAVVA' A
#
# COMPACT_ATOMS: atom_id res chain seq x y z
N MET A 1 6.28 -7.78 2.96
CA MET A 1 4.96 -7.11 3.09
C MET A 1 4.52 -6.79 4.54
N ASP A 2 5.41 -6.87 5.54
CA ASP A 2 4.98 -6.83 6.95
C ASP A 2 4.40 -5.49 7.42
N LYS A 3 4.87 -4.37 6.87
CA LYS A 3 4.36 -3.05 7.26
C LYS A 3 2.87 -2.90 6.98
N LEU A 4 2.40 -3.38 5.82
CA LEU A 4 0.99 -3.39 5.46
C LEU A 4 0.19 -4.35 6.34
N ARG A 5 0.73 -5.55 6.64
CA ARG A 5 0.10 -6.52 7.54
C ARG A 5 -0.16 -5.92 8.91
N THR A 6 0.86 -5.30 9.51
CA THR A 6 0.75 -4.63 10.81
C THR A 6 -0.24 -3.47 10.78
N TYR A 7 -0.22 -2.66 9.72
CA TYR A 7 -1.15 -1.55 9.56
C TYR A 7 -2.61 -2.04 9.50
N LEU A 8 -2.91 -3.04 8.66
CA LEU A 8 -4.25 -3.64 8.59
C LEU A 8 -4.68 -4.21 9.95
N ASN A 9 -3.79 -4.91 10.65
CA ASN A 9 -4.10 -5.51 11.95
C ASN A 9 -4.31 -4.48 13.08
N SER A 10 -3.88 -3.22 12.89
CA SER A 10 -4.14 -2.14 13.86
C SER A 10 -5.56 -1.56 13.77
N MET A 11 -6.31 -1.90 12.72
CA MET A 11 -7.65 -1.40 12.46
C MET A 11 -8.72 -2.44 12.79
N ALA A 12 -9.91 -1.98 13.20
CA ALA A 12 -11.09 -2.82 13.31
C ALA A 12 -11.44 -3.45 11.93
N PRO A 13 -12.05 -4.65 11.87
CA PRO A 13 -12.33 -5.35 10.62
C PRO A 13 -13.09 -4.50 9.58
N GLU A 14 -14.11 -3.77 10.00
CA GLU A 14 -14.87 -2.87 9.11
C GLU A 14 -14.01 -1.77 8.49
N LYS A 15 -13.05 -1.23 9.27
CA LYS A 15 -12.10 -0.23 8.80
C LYS A 15 -11.07 -0.80 7.84
N GLN A 16 -10.74 -2.09 7.95
CA GLN A 16 -9.86 -2.76 6.98
C GLN A 16 -10.51 -2.88 5.61
N GLU A 17 -11.79 -3.28 5.57
CA GLU A 17 -12.56 -3.35 4.32
C GLU A 17 -12.73 -1.95 3.69
N GLU A 18 -13.07 -0.96 4.52
CA GLU A 18 -13.18 0.43 4.07
C GLU A 18 -11.86 0.94 3.46
N PHE A 19 -10.74 0.68 4.14
CA PHE A 19 -9.40 1.03 3.67
C PHE A 19 -9.06 0.34 2.34
N ALA A 20 -9.31 -0.97 2.22
CA ALA A 20 -9.03 -1.70 1.00
C ALA A 20 -9.85 -1.15 -0.19
N ARG A 21 -11.12 -0.83 0.04
CA ARG A 21 -12.00 -0.21 -0.96
C ARG A 21 -11.47 1.15 -1.41
N ARG A 22 -11.03 2.02 -0.48
CA ARG A 22 -10.44 3.32 -0.84
C ARG A 22 -9.13 3.17 -1.61
N CYS A 23 -8.35 2.12 -1.32
CA CYS A 23 -7.16 1.78 -2.11
C CYS A 23 -7.48 1.27 -3.52
N GLY A 24 -8.76 1.03 -3.86
CA GLY A 24 -9.20 0.49 -5.15
C GLY A 24 -9.07 -1.03 -5.26
N THR A 25 -9.14 -1.76 -4.14
CA THR A 25 -9.00 -3.22 -4.09
C THR A 25 -9.94 -3.84 -3.05
N THR A 26 -9.74 -5.11 -2.70
CA THR A 26 -10.49 -5.82 -1.65
C THR A 26 -9.57 -6.28 -0.52
N LEU A 27 -10.09 -6.40 0.71
CA LEU A 27 -9.30 -6.90 1.84
C LEU A 27 -8.79 -8.32 1.57
N GLY A 28 -9.64 -9.17 0.96
CA GLY A 28 -9.26 -10.52 0.56
C GLY A 28 -8.06 -10.55 -0.40
N TYR A 29 -8.03 -9.66 -1.41
CA TYR A 29 -6.88 -9.54 -2.31
C TYR A 29 -5.62 -9.11 -1.56
N LEU A 30 -5.70 -8.08 -0.71
CA LEU A 30 -4.56 -7.63 0.10
C LEU A 30 -4.03 -8.76 0.99
N ARG A 31 -4.91 -9.47 1.71
CA ARG A 31 -4.52 -10.59 2.59
C ARG A 31 -3.88 -11.73 1.81
N LYS A 32 -4.45 -12.10 0.66
CA LYS A 32 -3.89 -13.12 -0.23
C LYS A 32 -2.50 -12.72 -0.71
N ALA A 33 -2.35 -11.50 -1.23
CA ALA A 33 -1.09 -11.01 -1.74
C ALA A 33 -0.01 -10.92 -0.64
N ILE A 34 -0.37 -10.46 0.56
CA ILE A 34 0.51 -10.46 1.73
C ILE A 34 0.96 -11.89 2.09
N SER A 35 0.06 -12.86 2.01
CA SER A 35 0.37 -14.27 2.32
C SER A 35 1.25 -14.93 1.26
N ALA A 36 1.08 -14.57 -0.01
CA ALA A 36 1.81 -15.12 -1.14
C ALA A 36 3.11 -14.35 -1.45
N ASP A 37 3.44 -13.32 -0.67
CA ASP A 37 4.47 -12.32 -0.97
C ASP A 37 4.37 -11.79 -2.43
N GLN A 38 3.14 -11.63 -2.89
CA GLN A 38 2.84 -11.19 -4.25
C GLN A 38 3.19 -9.71 -4.39
N GLN A 39 3.80 -9.37 -5.51
CA GLN A 39 4.12 -7.99 -5.84
C GLN A 39 2.87 -7.21 -6.27
N PHE A 40 2.63 -6.07 -5.63
CA PHE A 40 1.61 -5.12 -6.07
C PHE A 40 2.06 -4.32 -7.28
N ASP A 41 1.11 -3.94 -8.13
CA ASP A 41 1.35 -2.93 -9.15
C ASP A 41 1.65 -1.55 -8.53
N VAL A 42 2.14 -0.64 -9.37
CA VAL A 42 2.58 0.70 -8.96
C VAL A 42 1.41 1.54 -8.45
N GLN A 43 0.24 1.44 -9.10
CA GLN A 43 -0.93 2.24 -8.73
C GLN A 43 -1.45 1.87 -7.35
N LEU A 44 -1.55 0.57 -7.06
CA LEU A 44 -1.97 0.06 -5.76
C LEU A 44 -0.97 0.46 -4.66
N CYS A 45 0.34 0.44 -4.95
CA CYS A 45 1.35 0.91 -3.99
C CYS A 45 1.12 2.39 -3.62
N ILE A 46 0.88 3.24 -4.62
CA ILE A 46 0.62 4.67 -4.44
C ILE A 46 -0.66 4.88 -3.64
N ASN A 47 -1.76 4.21 -4.02
CA ASN A 47 -3.04 4.32 -3.32
C ASN A 47 -2.90 3.93 -1.85
N ILE A 48 -2.15 2.86 -1.54
CA ILE A 48 -1.90 2.44 -0.16
C ILE A 48 -1.10 3.51 0.60
N GLU A 49 -0.06 4.12 0.02
CA GLU A 49 0.70 5.20 0.68
C GLU A 49 -0.19 6.41 0.97
N VAL A 50 -1.02 6.83 0.01
CA VAL A 50 -1.95 7.96 0.17
C VAL A 50 -3.00 7.68 1.24
N GLU A 51 -3.72 6.55 1.13
CA GLU A 51 -4.81 6.18 2.04
C GLU A 51 -4.35 5.83 3.45
N SER A 52 -3.07 5.44 3.60
CA SER A 52 -2.45 5.23 4.91
C SER A 52 -1.78 6.48 5.47
N MET A 53 -1.89 7.63 4.79
CA MET A 53 -1.24 8.88 5.16
C MET A 53 0.28 8.70 5.40
N GLY A 54 0.92 7.89 4.55
CA GLY A 54 2.34 7.59 4.62
C GLY A 54 2.74 6.52 5.65
N ALA A 55 1.81 5.97 6.43
CA ALA A 55 2.12 4.89 7.38
C ALA A 55 2.65 3.62 6.69
N VAL A 56 2.19 3.37 5.46
CA VAL A 56 2.69 2.31 4.58
C VAL A 56 3.23 2.91 3.28
N ARG A 57 4.53 3.23 3.27
CA ARG A 57 5.23 3.73 2.08
C ARG A 57 5.40 2.69 0.97
N CYS A 58 5.50 3.14 -0.28
CA CYS A 58 5.72 2.33 -1.47
C CYS A 58 7.00 1.48 -1.40
N GLU A 59 8.07 1.93 -0.72
CA GLU A 59 9.30 1.16 -0.52
C GLU A 59 9.07 -0.12 0.30
N HIS A 60 8.09 -0.11 1.22
CA HIS A 60 7.74 -1.30 2.00
C HIS A 60 6.99 -2.36 1.17
N LEU A 61 6.30 -1.91 0.11
CA LEU A 61 5.45 -2.75 -0.74
C LEU A 61 6.21 -3.26 -1.97
N ARG A 62 7.07 -2.41 -2.53
CA ARG A 62 7.80 -2.68 -3.76
C ARG A 62 9.23 -2.14 -3.66
N PRO A 63 10.11 -2.78 -2.86
CA PRO A 63 11.45 -2.28 -2.57
C PRO A 63 12.40 -2.28 -3.78
N LYS A 64 12.10 -3.07 -4.82
CA LYS A 64 12.93 -3.16 -6.04
C LYS A 64 12.82 -1.92 -6.95
N VAL A 65 11.80 -1.08 -6.76
CA VAL A 65 11.65 0.16 -7.52
C VAL A 65 12.38 1.30 -6.79
N THR A 66 13.13 2.12 -7.51
CA THR A 66 13.88 3.24 -6.93
C THR A 66 12.99 4.46 -6.64
N TRP A 67 12.06 4.32 -5.69
CA TRP A 67 11.12 5.38 -5.29
C TRP A 67 11.81 6.66 -4.82
N SER A 68 13.00 6.56 -4.21
CA SER A 68 13.80 7.70 -3.77
C SER A 68 14.15 8.68 -4.90
N LYS A 69 14.31 8.19 -6.14
CA LYS A 69 14.55 9.06 -7.31
C LYS A 69 13.30 9.81 -7.75
N LEU A 70 12.12 9.25 -7.48
CA LEU A 70 10.83 9.86 -7.82
C LEU A 70 10.40 10.89 -6.76
N ARG A 71 10.84 10.73 -5.50
CA ARG A 71 10.51 11.68 -4.43
C ARG A 71 11.15 13.04 -4.70
N GLY A 72 10.35 14.09 -4.66
CA GLY A 72 10.80 15.44 -4.98
C GLY A 72 10.97 15.72 -6.47
N SER A 73 10.63 14.78 -7.35
CA SER A 73 10.39 15.10 -8.77
C SER A 73 9.08 15.88 -8.84
N ALA A 74 9.17 17.20 -8.68
CA ALA A 74 8.02 18.08 -8.86
C ALA A 74 7.49 17.91 -10.28
N VAL A 75 6.17 17.76 -10.41
CA VAL A 75 5.52 18.01 -11.70
C VAL A 75 5.65 19.51 -11.93
N VAL A 76 6.53 19.89 -12.85
CA VAL A 76 6.50 21.24 -13.40
C VAL A 76 5.23 21.27 -14.24
N ALA A 77 4.21 21.94 -13.72
CA ALA A 77 2.95 22.18 -14.43
C ALA A 77 3.16 23.15 -15.59
#